data_AF-A0A536FXI1-F1
#
_entry.id   AF-A0A536FXI1-F1
#
_cell.length_a   1.000
_cell.length_b   1.000
_cell.length_c   1.000
_cell.angle_alpha   90.00
_cell.angle_beta   90.00
_cell.angle_gamma   90.00
#
_symmetry.space_group_name_H-M   'P 1'
#
loop_
_entity.id
_entity.type
_entity.pdbx_description
1 polymer ?
#
loop_
_entity_poly.entity_id
_entity_poly.type
_entity_poly.pdbx_seq_one_letter_code
_entity_poly.pdbx_strand_id
1 'polypeptide(L)'
;GLDIDAAAAFANLQRLARAAEKAKRFLWIDMEGSAYTDRTLDLYRRLRPQAPHVGVALQAYLYRTVSDVAGLLPLRPSIRLVKGAYAEPPEIAFTAKRDVDANYLALTVFMLPEVMRSRLRLVLATHDVDLVARAWRFGQALGMDRSQVEVAMLYGIRAGEQVRLAREGFTVWDLIAYGDAWYAWYLRRLAERPANVWFVARQLLP
;
A
#
# COMPACT_ATOMS: atom_id res chain seq x y z
N GLY A 1 8.88 -9.27 -15.51
CA GLY A 1 10.09 -9.18 -16.35
C GLY A 1 11.30 -8.60 -15.63
N LEU A 2 11.16 -8.17 -14.36
CA LEU A 2 12.28 -7.61 -13.60
C LEU A 2 13.45 -8.61 -13.47
N ASP A 3 13.16 -9.89 -13.23
CA ASP A 3 14.18 -10.96 -13.16
C ASP A 3 14.79 -11.37 -14.50
N ILE A 4 14.17 -10.97 -15.60
CA ILE A 4 14.61 -11.35 -16.95
C ILE A 4 15.55 -10.27 -17.50
N ASP A 5 15.07 -9.02 -17.50
CA ASP A 5 15.83 -7.88 -17.97
C ASP A 5 15.34 -6.62 -17.24
N ALA A 6 16.20 -6.10 -16.35
CA ALA A 6 15.90 -4.91 -15.55
C ALA A 6 15.76 -3.64 -16.40
N ALA A 7 16.50 -3.52 -17.51
CA ALA A 7 16.42 -2.37 -18.41
C ALA A 7 15.11 -2.41 -19.20
N ALA A 8 14.74 -3.58 -19.74
CA ALA A 8 13.45 -3.75 -20.41
C ALA A 8 12.27 -3.57 -19.43
N ALA A 9 12.39 -4.05 -18.20
CA ALA A 9 11.38 -3.82 -17.16
C ALA A 9 11.19 -2.32 -16.87
N PHE A 10 12.28 -1.56 -16.75
CA PHE A 10 12.20 -0.11 -16.56
C PHE A 10 11.60 0.61 -17.78
N ALA A 11 11.99 0.23 -19.00
CA ALA A 11 11.43 0.81 -20.22
C ALA A 11 9.91 0.56 -20.32
N ASN A 12 9.44 -0.63 -19.94
CA ASN A 12 8.02 -0.95 -19.88
C ASN A 12 7.30 -0.14 -18.78
N LEU A 13 7.90 -0.01 -17.60
CA LEU A 13 7.37 0.83 -16.54
C LEU A 13 7.23 2.30 -16.98
N GLN A 14 8.19 2.84 -17.72
CA GLN A 14 8.09 4.19 -18.30
C GLN A 14 6.95 4.30 -19.32
N ARG A 15 6.72 3.27 -20.13
CA ARG A 15 5.57 3.25 -21.07
C ARG A 15 4.24 3.28 -20.33
N LEU A 16 4.12 2.51 -19.23
CA LEU A 16 2.93 2.52 -18.38
C LEU A 16 2.73 3.87 -17.70
N ALA A 17 3.79 4.50 -17.19
CA ALA A 17 3.72 5.82 -16.56
C ALA A 17 3.22 6.89 -17.54
N ARG A 18 3.75 6.91 -18.78
CA ARG A 18 3.28 7.83 -19.84
C ARG A 18 1.81 7.58 -20.22
N ALA A 19 1.40 6.32 -20.28
CA ALA A 19 0.01 5.97 -20.57
C ALA A 19 -0.94 6.44 -19.44
N ALA A 20 -0.55 6.22 -18.18
CA ALA A 20 -1.30 6.68 -17.02
C ALA A 20 -1.42 8.21 -17.00
N GLU A 21 -0.33 8.93 -17.27
CA GLU A 21 -0.33 10.39 -17.37
C GLU A 21 -1.27 10.89 -18.47
N LYS A 22 -1.19 10.32 -19.68
CA LYS A 22 -2.10 10.66 -20.79
C LYS A 22 -3.57 10.42 -20.43
N ALA A 23 -3.84 9.38 -19.65
CA ALA A 23 -5.18 9.04 -19.17
C ALA A 23 -5.61 9.86 -17.93
N LYS A 24 -4.75 10.75 -17.40
CA LYS A 24 -4.95 11.47 -16.14
C LYS A 24 -5.24 10.52 -14.97
N ARG A 25 -4.57 9.37 -14.96
CA ARG A 25 -4.67 8.32 -13.94
C ARG A 25 -3.36 8.18 -13.17
N PHE A 26 -3.46 7.53 -12.02
CA PHE A 26 -2.34 7.28 -11.14
C PHE A 26 -1.81 5.85 -11.33
N LEU A 27 -0.48 5.69 -11.39
CA LEU A 27 0.17 4.39 -11.49
C LEU A 27 0.74 3.98 -10.13
N TRP A 28 0.43 2.76 -9.68
CA TRP A 28 1.01 2.18 -8.48
C TRP A 28 2.00 1.08 -8.84
N ILE A 29 3.18 1.11 -8.22
CA ILE A 29 4.15 0.02 -8.25
C ILE A 29 3.93 -0.81 -6.99
N ASP A 30 3.38 -2.01 -7.17
CA ASP A 30 3.19 -2.97 -6.09
C ASP A 30 4.53 -3.51 -5.58
N MET A 31 4.57 -3.91 -4.31
CA MET A 31 5.78 -4.43 -3.67
C MET A 31 5.69 -5.94 -3.51
N GLU A 32 6.64 -6.65 -4.10
CA GLU A 32 6.79 -8.10 -3.99
C GLU A 32 7.49 -8.50 -2.67
N GLY A 33 8.05 -9.71 -2.59
CA GLY A 33 8.82 -10.15 -1.42
C GLY A 33 10.09 -9.33 -1.19
N SER A 34 10.70 -9.48 -0.02
CA SER A 34 11.86 -8.71 0.44
C SER A 34 13.04 -8.70 -0.55
N ALA A 35 13.25 -9.81 -1.27
CA ALA A 35 14.27 -9.94 -2.32
C ALA A 35 14.14 -8.91 -3.47
N TYR A 36 12.94 -8.34 -3.65
CA TYR A 36 12.65 -7.36 -4.70
C TYR A 36 12.59 -5.92 -4.19
N THR A 37 12.66 -5.69 -2.87
CA THR A 37 12.42 -4.35 -2.29
C THR A 37 13.38 -3.32 -2.85
N ASP A 38 14.69 -3.57 -2.80
CA ASP A 38 15.68 -2.60 -3.29
C ASP A 38 15.54 -2.31 -4.77
N ARG A 39 15.40 -3.36 -5.60
CA ARG A 39 15.23 -3.24 -7.05
C ARG A 39 13.97 -2.45 -7.40
N THR A 40 12.88 -2.67 -6.67
CA THR A 40 11.61 -1.94 -6.85
C THR A 40 11.75 -0.47 -6.47
N LEU A 41 12.38 -0.19 -5.32
CA LEU A 41 12.62 1.18 -4.87
C LEU A 41 13.54 1.94 -5.81
N ASP A 42 14.53 1.29 -6.40
CA ASP A 42 15.42 1.92 -7.39
C ASP A 42 14.68 2.28 -8.67
N LEU A 43 13.78 1.42 -9.16
CA LEU A 43 12.90 1.76 -10.29
C LEU A 43 12.01 2.96 -9.95
N TYR A 44 11.43 2.99 -8.75
CA TYR A 44 10.61 4.12 -8.28
C TYR A 44 11.43 5.41 -8.21
N ARG A 45 12.61 5.41 -7.58
CA ARG A 45 13.49 6.58 -7.46
C ARG A 45 13.90 7.14 -8.82
N ARG A 46 14.19 6.27 -9.79
CA ARG A 46 14.53 6.68 -11.17
C ARG A 46 13.34 7.26 -11.93
N LEU A 47 12.13 6.74 -11.69
CA LEU A 47 10.92 7.15 -12.43
C LEU A 47 10.24 8.40 -11.85
N ARG A 48 10.22 8.52 -10.51
CA ARG A 48 9.43 9.54 -9.80
C ARG A 48 9.74 11.00 -10.19
N PRO A 49 10.99 11.41 -10.53
CA PRO A 49 11.27 12.77 -10.99
C PRO A 49 10.60 13.14 -12.32
N GLN A 50 10.39 12.16 -13.20
CA GLN A 50 9.82 12.35 -14.55
C GLN A 50 8.35 11.92 -14.65
N ALA A 51 7.77 11.34 -13.59
CA ALA A 51 6.38 10.90 -13.53
C ALA A 51 5.79 11.19 -12.14
N PRO A 52 5.20 12.37 -11.90
CA PRO A 52 4.66 12.74 -10.58
C PRO A 52 3.44 11.92 -10.17
N HIS A 53 2.72 11.32 -11.12
CA HIS A 53 1.53 10.47 -10.88
C HIS A 53 1.87 8.99 -10.67
N VAL A 54 3.03 8.71 -10.05
CA VAL A 54 3.45 7.35 -9.68
C VAL A 54 3.67 7.22 -8.18
N GLY A 55 3.23 6.10 -7.62
CA GLY A 55 3.43 5.73 -6.23
C GLY A 55 3.96 4.32 -6.08
N VAL A 56 4.39 3.99 -4.88
CA VAL A 56 4.97 2.68 -4.53
C VAL A 56 4.33 2.14 -3.26
N ALA A 57 4.14 0.82 -3.20
CA ALA A 57 3.70 0.17 -1.98
C ALA A 57 4.87 -0.05 -1.02
N LEU A 58 4.63 0.09 0.28
CA LEU A 58 5.59 -0.26 1.34
C LEU A 58 4.91 -1.14 2.39
N GLN A 59 5.69 -2.03 3.01
CA GLN A 59 5.16 -3.14 3.82
C GLN A 59 5.54 -2.97 5.29
N ALA A 60 4.56 -2.68 6.14
CA ALA A 60 4.78 -2.37 7.55
C ALA A 60 5.38 -3.51 8.37
N TYR A 61 5.31 -4.76 7.94
CA TYR A 61 5.94 -5.87 8.64
C TYR A 61 7.47 -5.91 8.55
N LEU A 62 8.14 -5.15 7.65
CA LEU A 62 9.59 -5.19 7.53
C LEU A 62 10.24 -4.15 8.45
N TYR A 63 11.33 -4.53 9.13
CA TYR A 63 12.08 -3.60 9.98
C TYR A 63 12.65 -2.41 9.20
N ARG A 64 13.08 -2.64 7.95
CA ARG A 64 13.68 -1.63 7.07
C ARG A 64 12.74 -0.51 6.64
N THR A 65 11.42 -0.71 6.72
CA THR A 65 10.45 0.19 6.07
C THR A 65 10.49 1.62 6.58
N VAL A 66 10.83 1.85 7.87
CA VAL A 66 10.98 3.23 8.39
C VAL A 66 12.10 3.98 7.68
N SER A 67 13.24 3.32 7.45
CA SER A 67 14.38 3.89 6.71
C SER A 67 14.04 4.08 5.23
N ASP A 68 13.29 3.16 4.63
CA ASP A 68 12.84 3.29 3.24
C ASP A 68 11.91 4.50 3.07
N VAL A 69 10.93 4.70 3.97
CA VAL A 69 10.06 5.89 3.95
C VAL A 69 10.90 7.16 4.06
N ALA A 70 11.79 7.24 5.05
CA ALA A 70 12.64 8.42 5.27
C ALA A 70 13.51 8.74 4.05
N GLY A 71 14.11 7.71 3.43
CA GLY A 71 14.94 7.86 2.24
C GLY A 71 14.17 8.31 0.99
N LEU A 72 12.84 8.10 0.95
CA LEU A 72 12.00 8.54 -0.16
C LEU A 72 11.45 9.96 0.03
N LEU A 73 11.42 10.53 1.24
CA LEU A 73 10.86 11.86 1.52
C LEU A 73 11.39 12.98 0.60
N PRO A 74 12.70 13.05 0.24
CA PRO A 74 13.20 14.07 -0.69
C PRO A 74 12.50 14.06 -2.06
N LEU A 75 11.94 12.92 -2.48
CA LEU A 75 11.23 12.75 -3.75
C LEU A 75 9.75 13.14 -3.68
N ARG A 76 9.26 13.57 -2.51
CA ARG A 76 7.84 13.80 -2.20
C ARG A 76 6.96 12.60 -2.58
N PRO A 77 7.13 11.44 -1.93
CA PRO A 77 6.66 10.18 -2.47
C PRO A 77 5.13 10.04 -2.34
N SER A 78 4.57 9.16 -3.16
CA SER A 78 3.22 8.63 -2.95
C SER A 78 3.36 7.19 -2.47
N ILE A 79 2.91 6.92 -1.25
CA ILE A 79 3.12 5.64 -0.55
C ILE A 79 1.77 5.00 -0.28
N ARG A 80 1.63 3.75 -0.71
CA ARG A 80 0.53 2.88 -0.28
C ARG A 80 1.04 1.93 0.79
N LEU A 81 0.67 2.19 2.04
CA LEU A 81 1.13 1.40 3.18
C LEU A 81 0.24 0.17 3.35
N VAL A 82 0.84 -1.01 3.23
CA VAL A 82 0.21 -2.32 3.48
C VAL A 82 0.86 -2.99 4.69
N LYS A 83 0.23 -4.02 5.28
CA LYS A 83 0.89 -4.84 6.32
C LYS A 83 2.05 -5.67 5.75
N GLY A 84 1.87 -6.25 4.57
CA GLY A 84 2.80 -7.21 3.94
C GLY A 84 2.13 -8.57 3.75
N ALA A 85 2.38 -9.20 2.59
CA ALA A 85 1.66 -10.40 2.14
C ALA A 85 2.51 -11.67 2.08
N TYR A 86 3.84 -11.55 2.10
CA TYR A 86 4.77 -12.67 1.91
C TYR A 86 5.13 -13.32 3.26
N ALA A 87 5.66 -14.54 3.22
CA ALA A 87 6.19 -15.23 4.39
C ALA A 87 7.68 -14.91 4.51
N GLU A 88 8.02 -13.84 5.23
CA GLU A 88 9.39 -13.39 5.45
C GLU A 88 9.93 -13.91 6.79
N PRO A 89 11.24 -14.17 6.90
CA PRO A 89 11.82 -14.74 8.10
C PRO A 89 11.98 -13.67 9.22
N PRO A 90 11.99 -14.07 10.51
CA PRO A 90 11.93 -13.15 11.64
C PRO A 90 13.12 -12.20 11.77
N GLU A 91 14.23 -12.50 11.10
CA GLU A 91 15.44 -11.67 11.05
C GLU A 91 15.21 -10.35 10.32
N ILE A 92 14.21 -10.28 9.43
CA ILE A 92 13.91 -9.08 8.63
C ILE A 92 12.49 -8.54 8.81
N ALA A 93 11.60 -9.32 9.45
CA ALA A 93 10.19 -8.99 9.55
C ALA A 93 9.58 -9.32 10.92
N PHE A 94 8.65 -8.46 11.37
CA PHE A 94 7.74 -8.75 12.46
C PHE A 94 6.84 -9.94 12.08
N THR A 95 6.89 -11.01 12.87
CA THR A 95 6.08 -12.21 12.64
C THR A 95 4.75 -12.19 13.40
N ALA A 96 4.71 -11.56 14.58
CA ALA A 96 3.50 -11.46 15.38
C ALA A 96 2.59 -10.34 14.87
N LYS A 97 1.29 -10.64 14.69
CA LYS A 97 0.28 -9.67 14.20
C LYS A 97 0.29 -8.36 15.00
N ARG A 98 0.40 -8.43 16.32
CA ARG A 98 0.39 -7.24 17.19
C ARG A 98 1.54 -6.28 16.87
N ASP A 99 2.71 -6.82 16.51
CA ASP A 99 3.90 -6.02 16.26
C ASP A 99 3.84 -5.41 14.85
N VAL A 100 3.27 -6.15 13.88
CA VAL A 100 2.95 -5.62 12.54
C VAL A 100 1.94 -4.48 12.63
N ASP A 101 0.87 -4.64 13.42
CA ASP A 101 -0.16 -3.61 13.60
C ASP A 101 0.40 -2.37 14.30
N ALA A 102 1.25 -2.56 15.31
CA ALA A 102 1.93 -1.48 16.01
C ALA A 102 2.86 -0.71 15.05
N ASN A 103 3.67 -1.42 14.25
CA ASN A 103 4.57 -0.77 13.30
C ASN A 103 3.81 -0.09 12.15
N TYR A 104 2.70 -0.67 11.68
CA TYR A 104 1.81 -0.02 10.70
C TYR A 104 1.35 1.34 11.21
N LEU A 105 0.82 1.39 12.45
CA LEU A 105 0.39 2.63 13.06
C LEU A 105 1.56 3.60 13.28
N ALA A 106 2.71 3.12 13.74
CA ALA A 106 3.91 3.95 13.95
C ALA A 106 4.37 4.61 12.64
N LEU A 107 4.43 3.86 11.54
CA LEU A 107 4.75 4.37 10.20
C LEU A 107 3.69 5.36 9.71
N THR A 108 2.41 5.09 9.94
CA THR A 108 1.34 6.05 9.60
C THR A 108 1.55 7.37 10.35
N VAL A 109 1.71 7.33 11.69
CA VAL A 109 1.91 8.52 12.51
C VAL A 109 3.17 9.29 12.09
N PHE A 110 4.25 8.57 11.76
CA PHE A 110 5.48 9.18 11.22
C PHE A 110 5.23 9.94 9.91
N MET A 111 4.37 9.44 9.03
CA MET A 111 4.10 10.03 7.72
C MET A 111 3.03 11.14 7.73
N LEU A 112 2.07 11.14 8.66
CA LEU A 112 0.96 12.12 8.68
C LEU A 112 1.41 13.60 8.68
N PRO A 113 2.45 14.02 9.43
CA PRO A 113 2.95 15.39 9.35
C PRO A 113 3.45 15.78 7.95
N GLU A 114 4.03 14.83 7.21
CA GLU A 114 4.48 15.07 5.83
C GLU A 114 3.32 15.12 4.83
N VAL A 115 2.22 14.40 5.11
CA VAL A 115 0.95 14.55 4.38
C VAL A 115 0.41 15.97 4.54
N MET A 116 0.36 16.47 5.78
CA MET A 116 -0.09 17.84 6.08
C MET A 116 0.75 18.93 5.40
N ARG A 117 2.05 18.67 5.22
CA ARG A 117 2.97 19.58 4.52
C ARG A 117 2.91 19.43 2.99
N SER A 118 2.02 18.61 2.46
CA SER A 118 1.94 18.25 1.03
C SER A 118 3.27 17.72 0.47
N ARG A 119 4.06 17.07 1.34
CA ARG A 119 5.36 16.45 0.99
C ARG A 119 5.24 14.95 0.76
N LEU A 120 4.12 14.35 1.11
CA LEU A 120 3.88 12.93 0.93
C LEU A 120 2.39 12.68 0.67
N ARG A 121 2.05 11.75 -0.23
CA ARG A 121 0.69 11.21 -0.33
C ARG A 121 0.67 9.84 0.34
N LEU A 122 -0.22 9.62 1.30
CA LEU A 122 -0.33 8.36 2.02
C LEU A 122 -1.69 7.72 1.74
N VAL A 123 -1.65 6.45 1.32
CA VAL A 123 -2.84 5.60 1.20
C VAL A 123 -2.74 4.46 2.20
N LEU A 124 -3.69 4.39 3.13
CA LEU A 124 -3.80 3.32 4.12
C LEU A 124 -4.47 2.10 3.48
N ALA A 125 -3.67 1.20 2.93
CA ALA A 125 -4.18 -0.02 2.30
C ALA A 125 -4.37 -1.13 3.34
N THR A 126 -5.54 -1.15 3.98
CA THR A 126 -5.89 -2.09 5.04
C THR A 126 -7.41 -2.27 5.15
N HIS A 127 -7.84 -3.49 5.49
CA HIS A 127 -9.23 -3.80 5.86
C HIS A 127 -9.47 -3.71 7.39
N ASP A 128 -8.43 -3.38 8.14
CA ASP A 128 -8.45 -3.26 9.59
C ASP A 128 -8.99 -1.86 9.95
N VAL A 129 -10.30 -1.77 10.15
CA VAL A 129 -10.99 -0.50 10.41
C VAL A 129 -10.61 0.12 11.75
N ASP A 130 -10.15 -0.70 12.71
CA ASP A 130 -9.64 -0.20 13.99
C ASP A 130 -8.30 0.53 13.79
N LEU A 131 -7.42 0.01 12.91
CA LEU A 131 -6.20 0.73 12.54
C LEU A 131 -6.49 2.03 11.81
N VAL A 132 -7.48 2.05 10.90
CA VAL A 132 -7.92 3.28 10.23
C VAL A 132 -8.45 4.29 11.25
N ALA A 133 -9.30 3.87 12.19
CA ALA A 133 -9.83 4.74 13.23
C ALA A 133 -8.73 5.30 14.15
N ARG A 134 -7.75 4.47 14.53
CA ARG A 134 -6.59 4.90 15.33
C ARG A 134 -5.73 5.91 14.57
N ALA A 135 -5.40 5.63 13.31
CA ALA A 135 -4.67 6.56 12.44
C ALA A 135 -5.40 7.91 12.32
N TRP A 136 -6.72 7.87 12.14
CA TRP A 136 -7.54 9.07 12.05
C TRP A 136 -7.51 9.92 13.33
N ARG A 137 -7.47 9.32 14.53
CA ARG A 137 -7.32 10.09 15.79
C ARG A 137 -6.04 10.93 15.82
N PHE A 138 -4.95 10.42 15.25
CA PHE A 138 -3.72 11.22 15.08
C PHE A 138 -3.90 12.31 14.02
N GLY A 139 -4.56 12.01 12.90
CA GLY A 139 -4.90 13.01 11.88
C GLY A 139 -5.74 14.17 12.45
N GLN A 140 -6.74 13.85 13.27
CA GLN A 140 -7.56 14.85 13.97
C GLN A 140 -6.72 15.74 14.88
N ALA A 141 -5.79 15.16 15.64
CA ALA A 141 -4.89 15.92 16.51
C ALA A 141 -3.95 16.85 15.72
N LEU A 142 -3.69 16.54 14.45
CA LEU A 142 -2.93 17.39 13.51
C LEU A 142 -3.81 18.40 12.76
N GLY A 143 -5.13 18.43 13.01
CA GLY A 143 -6.07 19.31 12.31
C GLY A 143 -6.35 18.90 10.86
N MET A 144 -6.18 17.62 10.51
CA MET A 144 -6.51 17.10 9.18
C MET A 144 -8.02 17.03 8.96
N ASP A 145 -8.44 17.24 7.72
CA ASP A 145 -9.74 16.82 7.22
C ASP A 145 -9.73 15.32 6.86
N ARG A 146 -10.89 14.65 7.00
CA ARG A 146 -11.02 13.23 6.63
C ARG A 146 -10.69 12.96 5.17
N SER A 147 -10.96 13.92 4.28
CA SER A 147 -10.69 13.79 2.85
C SER A 147 -9.19 13.68 2.53
N GLN A 148 -8.33 14.15 3.44
CA GLN A 148 -6.87 14.04 3.34
C GLN A 148 -6.34 12.66 3.77
N VAL A 149 -7.20 11.82 4.37
CA VAL A 149 -6.86 10.43 4.71
C VAL A 149 -7.48 9.52 3.66
N GLU A 150 -6.60 8.88 2.89
CA GLU A 150 -7.00 7.93 1.87
C GLU A 150 -6.93 6.51 2.41
N VAL A 151 -7.99 5.72 2.18
CA VAL A 151 -8.08 4.31 2.58
C VAL A 151 -8.28 3.46 1.34
N ALA A 152 -7.52 2.37 1.24
CA ALA A 152 -7.64 1.43 0.13
C ALA A 152 -8.00 0.03 0.63
N MET A 153 -9.01 -0.57 0.03
CA MET A 153 -9.47 -1.93 0.34
C MET A 153 -9.58 -2.75 -0.94
N LEU A 154 -9.46 -4.07 -0.84
CA LEU A 154 -9.75 -4.98 -1.94
C LEU A 154 -11.26 -4.99 -2.20
N TYR A 155 -11.62 -5.00 -3.48
CA TYR A 155 -13.01 -5.11 -3.90
C TYR A 155 -13.67 -6.38 -3.33
N GLY A 156 -14.91 -6.25 -2.88
CA GLY A 156 -15.71 -7.34 -2.31
C GLY A 156 -15.42 -7.68 -0.85
N ILE A 157 -14.35 -7.13 -0.25
CA ILE A 157 -14.01 -7.38 1.16
C ILE A 157 -14.47 -6.20 2.02
N ARG A 158 -15.36 -6.47 2.99
CA ARG A 158 -15.94 -5.46 3.89
C ARG A 158 -16.57 -4.28 3.12
N ALA A 159 -17.34 -4.56 2.07
CA ALA A 159 -17.97 -3.53 1.24
C ALA A 159 -18.81 -2.52 2.06
N GLY A 160 -19.49 -2.98 3.12
CA GLY A 160 -20.21 -2.08 4.05
C GLY A 160 -19.30 -1.04 4.72
N GLU A 161 -18.07 -1.43 5.08
CA GLU A 161 -17.07 -0.52 5.68
C GLU A 161 -16.51 0.47 4.66
N GLN A 162 -16.32 0.05 3.40
CA GLN A 162 -15.91 0.94 2.31
C GLN A 162 -16.93 2.07 2.14
N VAL A 163 -18.22 1.72 2.06
CA VAL A 163 -19.32 2.70 1.97
C VAL A 163 -19.42 3.56 3.22
N ARG A 164 -19.29 2.98 4.42
CA ARG A 164 -19.33 3.73 5.69
C ARG A 164 -18.23 4.78 5.76
N LEU A 165 -16.98 4.40 5.48
CA LEU A 165 -15.84 5.32 5.50
C LEU A 165 -15.99 6.44 4.46
N ALA A 166 -16.48 6.12 3.26
CA ALA A 166 -16.76 7.14 2.25
C ALA A 166 -17.83 8.14 2.71
N ARG A 167 -18.91 7.66 3.35
CA ARG A 167 -19.97 8.51 3.93
C ARG A 167 -19.46 9.37 5.09
N GLU A 168 -18.48 8.91 5.85
CA GLU A 168 -17.84 9.68 6.91
C GLU A 168 -16.93 10.80 6.37
N GLY A 169 -16.60 10.78 5.08
CA GLY A 169 -15.81 11.80 4.39
C GLY A 169 -14.36 11.40 4.11
N PHE A 170 -13.99 10.12 4.32
CA PHE A 170 -12.70 9.61 3.88
C PHE A 170 -12.66 9.44 2.36
N THR A 171 -11.48 9.60 1.76
CA THR A 171 -11.27 9.18 0.37
C THR A 171 -11.05 7.67 0.36
N VAL A 172 -11.95 6.90 -0.27
CA VAL A 172 -11.90 5.44 -0.30
C VAL A 172 -11.61 4.93 -1.71
N TRP A 173 -10.70 3.96 -1.82
CA TRP A 173 -10.30 3.30 -3.07
C TRP A 173 -10.57 1.80 -3.01
N ASP A 174 -11.30 1.29 -3.99
CA ASP A 174 -11.48 -0.15 -4.18
C ASP A 174 -10.47 -0.70 -5.20
N LEU A 175 -9.68 -1.68 -4.75
CA LEU A 175 -8.72 -2.39 -5.59
C LEU A 175 -9.43 -3.56 -6.28
N ILE A 176 -9.68 -3.38 -7.57
CA ILE A 176 -10.33 -4.36 -8.43
C ILE A 176 -9.25 -5.10 -9.23
N ALA A 177 -9.18 -6.42 -9.06
CA ALA A 177 -8.41 -7.30 -9.93
C ALA A 177 -9.31 -7.83 -11.05
N TYR A 178 -8.80 -7.89 -12.29
CA TYR A 178 -9.53 -8.38 -13.46
C TYR A 178 -8.58 -9.09 -14.43
N GLY A 179 -9.13 -9.94 -15.30
CA GLY A 179 -8.39 -10.69 -16.33
C GLY A 179 -8.56 -12.21 -16.22
N ASP A 180 -8.12 -12.92 -17.26
CA ASP A 180 -8.42 -14.36 -17.42
C ASP A 180 -7.71 -15.25 -16.39
N ALA A 181 -6.62 -14.77 -15.79
CA ALA A 181 -5.85 -15.49 -14.78
C ALA A 181 -6.43 -15.37 -13.34
N TRP A 182 -7.71 -15.00 -13.20
CA TRP A 182 -8.35 -14.73 -11.90
C TRP A 182 -8.31 -15.94 -10.96
N TYR A 183 -8.45 -17.16 -11.47
CA TYR A 183 -8.52 -18.37 -10.64
C TYR A 183 -7.18 -18.67 -9.94
N ALA A 184 -6.08 -18.61 -10.68
CA ALA A 184 -4.73 -18.78 -10.11
C ALA A 184 -4.41 -17.66 -9.10
N TRP A 185 -4.79 -16.43 -9.40
CA TRP A 185 -4.65 -15.29 -8.49
C TRP A 185 -5.44 -15.50 -7.18
N TYR A 186 -6.68 -15.98 -7.27
CA TYR A 186 -7.53 -16.25 -6.12
C TYR A 186 -6.98 -17.37 -5.23
N LEU A 187 -6.56 -18.48 -5.83
CA LEU A 187 -5.94 -19.60 -5.10
C LEU A 187 -4.67 -19.18 -4.36
N ARG A 188 -3.82 -18.36 -4.98
CA ARG A 188 -2.63 -17.83 -4.34
C ARG A 188 -2.99 -16.98 -3.12
N ARG A 189 -4.03 -16.16 -3.20
CA ARG A 189 -4.49 -15.32 -2.06
C ARG A 189 -4.96 -16.16 -0.87
N LEU A 190 -5.62 -17.29 -1.13
CA LEU A 190 -5.98 -18.28 -0.11
C LEU A 190 -4.74 -18.96 0.47
N ALA A 191 -3.78 -19.36 -0.37
CA ALA A 191 -2.60 -20.11 0.06
C ALA A 191 -1.54 -19.26 0.80
N GLU A 192 -1.45 -17.95 0.54
CA GLU A 192 -0.36 -17.09 1.03
C GLU A 192 -0.26 -16.99 2.56
N ARG A 193 -1.37 -17.09 3.31
CA ARG A 193 -1.35 -17.23 4.78
C ARG A 193 -2.59 -17.99 5.26
N PRO A 194 -2.50 -18.94 6.21
CA PRO A 194 -3.66 -19.54 6.87
C PRO A 194 -4.59 -18.49 7.51
N ALA A 195 -4.00 -17.39 7.98
CA ALA A 195 -4.75 -16.23 8.48
C ALA A 195 -5.59 -15.53 7.40
N ASN A 196 -5.18 -15.56 6.12
CA ASN A 196 -5.99 -15.04 5.01
C ASN A 196 -7.19 -15.95 4.74
N VAL A 197 -7.03 -17.27 4.84
CA VAL A 197 -8.14 -18.23 4.73
C VAL A 197 -9.14 -18.02 5.85
N TRP A 198 -8.67 -17.87 7.09
CA TRP A 198 -9.54 -17.58 8.25
C TRP A 198 -10.21 -16.20 8.16
N PHE A 199 -9.50 -15.20 7.63
CA PHE A 199 -10.03 -13.86 7.39
C PHE A 199 -11.14 -13.86 6.33
N VAL A 200 -10.94 -14.56 5.20
CA VAL A 200 -11.96 -14.71 4.15
C VAL A 200 -13.14 -15.53 4.66
N ALA A 201 -12.90 -16.63 5.39
CA ALA A 201 -13.96 -17.45 5.97
C ALA A 201 -14.83 -16.69 6.99
N ARG A 202 -14.23 -15.83 7.82
CA ARG A 202 -14.97 -14.97 8.76
C ARG A 202 -15.73 -13.82 8.10
N GLN A 203 -15.46 -13.54 6.82
CA GLN A 203 -16.12 -12.47 6.06
C GLN A 203 -17.30 -12.94 5.23
N LEU A 204 -17.51 -14.25 5.12
CA LEU A 204 -18.69 -14.86 4.51
C LEU A 204 -19.84 -15.06 5.51
N LEU A 205 -19.58 -14.86 6.80
CA LEU A 205 -20.61 -14.87 7.84
C LEU A 205 -21.09 -13.43 8.08
N PRO A 206 -22.42 -13.20 8.11
CA PRO A 206 -23.03 -11.87 8.24
C PRO A 206 -22.67 -11.16 9.55
#